data_AF-A0A7W0RAG3-F1
#
_entry.id   AF-A0A7W0RAG3-F1
#
_cell.length_a   1.000
_cell.length_b   1.000
_cell.length_c   1.000
_cell.angle_alpha   90.00
_cell.angle_beta   90.00
_cell.angle_gamma   90.00
#
_symmetry.space_group_name_H-M   'P 1'
#
loop_
_entity.id
_entity.type
_entity.pdbx_description
1 polymer ?
#
loop_
_entity_poly.entity_id
_entity_poly.type
_entity_poly.pdbx_seq_one_letter_code
_entity_poly.pdbx_strand_id
1 'polypeptide(L)'
;MIAPGTAVREGVDAIVQARTGALICIGDNEELSFLYSGGLKIEVDYTPATLFQLAKMDGAITLSSNGTKIGWANVQLMPDPTILSLETGTRHRTAERVSKQTDALVIAVSQARSVVSLYLDGAKYILEEIPVVLAKA
;
A
#
# COMPACT_ATOMS: atom_id res chain seq x y z
N MET A 1 -11.95 -5.34 -0.03
CA MET A 1 -10.77 -5.36 -0.93
C MET A 1 -9.56 -6.08 -0.37
N ILE A 2 -9.27 -6.00 0.94
CA ILE A 2 -8.08 -6.62 1.57
C ILE A 2 -8.42 -7.81 2.51
N ALA A 3 -9.63 -8.33 2.39
CA ALA A 3 -10.10 -9.48 3.16
C ALA A 3 -9.41 -10.77 2.68
N PRO A 4 -9.29 -11.80 3.53
CA PRO A 4 -8.80 -13.12 3.10
C PRO A 4 -9.54 -13.61 1.85
N GLY A 5 -8.81 -14.14 0.87
CA GLY A 5 -9.35 -14.64 -0.39
C GLY A 5 -9.55 -13.59 -1.50
N THR A 6 -9.20 -12.31 -1.27
CA THR A 6 -9.13 -11.32 -2.37
C THR A 6 -7.76 -11.35 -3.04
N ALA A 7 -7.72 -11.04 -4.33
CA ALA A 7 -6.46 -11.01 -5.10
C ALA A 7 -5.44 -10.02 -4.49
N VAL A 8 -5.88 -8.83 -4.07
CA VAL A 8 -5.01 -7.83 -3.42
C VAL A 8 -4.43 -8.39 -2.11
N ARG A 9 -5.22 -9.14 -1.34
CA ARG A 9 -4.76 -9.75 -0.08
C ARG A 9 -3.70 -10.81 -0.34
N GLU A 10 -3.91 -11.68 -1.33
CA GLU A 10 -2.92 -12.70 -1.73
C GLU A 10 -1.57 -12.08 -2.11
N GLY A 11 -1.59 -10.98 -2.88
CA GLY A 11 -0.36 -10.28 -3.24
C GLY A 11 0.34 -9.64 -2.05
N VAL A 12 -0.41 -9.07 -1.11
CA VAL A 12 0.15 -8.52 0.14
C VAL A 12 0.72 -9.61 1.04
N ASP A 13 0.03 -10.75 1.17
CA ASP A 13 0.51 -11.89 1.95
C ASP A 13 1.82 -12.45 1.37
N ALA A 14 1.96 -12.52 0.04
CA ALA A 14 3.21 -12.92 -0.61
C ALA A 14 4.38 -11.97 -0.28
N ILE A 15 4.13 -10.66 -0.23
CA ILE A 15 5.14 -9.65 0.17
C ILE A 15 5.55 -9.85 1.64
N VAL A 16 4.59 -10.07 2.53
CA VAL A 16 4.83 -10.30 3.97
C VAL A 16 5.64 -11.57 4.18
N GLN A 17 5.27 -12.67 3.51
CA GLN A 17 5.96 -13.96 3.60
C GLN A 17 7.40 -13.88 3.11
N ALA A 18 7.66 -13.12 2.05
CA ALA A 18 9.01 -12.87 1.55
C ALA A 18 9.83 -11.92 2.44
N ARG A 19 9.23 -11.36 3.49
CA ARG A 19 9.83 -10.33 4.37
C ARG A 19 10.32 -9.12 3.58
N THR A 20 9.54 -8.71 2.58
CA THR A 20 9.81 -7.52 1.78
C THR A 20 8.95 -6.36 2.31
N GLY A 21 9.51 -5.15 2.33
CA GLY A 21 8.72 -3.95 2.63
C GLY A 21 7.97 -3.47 1.39
N ALA A 22 6.79 -2.89 1.56
CA ALA A 22 6.04 -2.33 0.44
C ALA A 22 5.19 -1.14 0.89
N LEU A 23 5.03 -0.17 -0.01
CA LEU A 23 4.08 0.93 0.13
C LEU A 23 3.13 0.88 -1.07
N ILE A 24 1.86 0.57 -0.83
CA ILE A 24 0.87 0.39 -1.90
C ILE A 24 -0.22 1.43 -1.70
N CYS A 25 -0.51 2.23 -2.72
CA CYS A 25 -1.56 3.24 -2.70
C CYS A 25 -2.69 2.79 -3.64
N ILE A 26 -3.92 2.71 -3.16
CA ILE A 26 -5.09 2.29 -3.93
C ILE A 26 -6.03 3.49 -4.04
N GLY A 27 -6.21 3.99 -5.26
CA GLY A 27 -7.05 5.15 -5.54
C GLY A 27 -7.03 5.52 -7.02
N ASP A 28 -7.56 6.69 -7.35
CA ASP A 28 -7.51 7.19 -8.72
C ASP A 28 -6.09 7.70 -9.03
N ASN A 29 -5.46 7.14 -10.06
CA ASN A 29 -4.09 7.51 -10.41
C ASN A 29 -4.00 8.96 -10.92
N GLU A 30 -5.06 9.49 -11.54
CA GLU A 30 -5.09 10.87 -12.02
C GLU A 30 -5.16 11.84 -10.84
N GLU A 31 -6.04 11.56 -9.87
CA GLU A 31 -6.16 12.36 -8.65
C GLU A 31 -4.91 12.27 -7.78
N LEU A 32 -4.20 11.14 -7.78
CA LEU A 32 -2.98 10.95 -7.00
C LEU A 32 -1.71 11.44 -7.70
N SER A 33 -1.76 11.76 -8.99
CA SER A 33 -0.58 12.05 -9.81
C SER A 33 0.26 13.22 -9.30
N PHE A 34 -0.37 14.21 -8.66
CA PHE A 34 0.34 15.37 -8.08
C PHE A 34 1.28 14.99 -6.92
N LEU A 35 1.08 13.82 -6.30
CA LEU A 35 1.94 13.29 -5.24
C LEU A 35 3.17 12.57 -5.80
N TYR A 36 3.21 12.27 -7.10
CA TYR A 36 4.20 11.37 -7.66
C TYR A 36 5.49 12.13 -8.00
N SER A 37 6.60 11.66 -7.46
CA SER A 37 7.94 12.04 -7.90
C SER A 37 8.65 10.83 -8.50
N GLY A 38 8.99 10.94 -9.79
CA GLY A 38 9.61 9.86 -10.56
C GLY A 38 8.70 8.62 -10.71
N GLY A 39 9.33 7.45 -10.74
CA GLY A 39 8.67 6.16 -10.93
C GLY A 39 8.41 5.80 -12.39
N LEU A 40 7.84 4.61 -12.58
CA LEU A 40 7.53 4.03 -13.88
C LEU A 40 6.03 3.85 -14.01
N LYS A 41 5.47 4.40 -15.08
CA LYS A 41 4.09 4.14 -15.51
C LYS A 41 4.03 2.76 -16.16
N ILE A 42 3.22 1.86 -15.61
CA ILE A 42 3.11 0.45 -16.04
C ILE A 42 1.77 0.18 -16.73
N GLU A 43 0.66 0.63 -16.15
CA GLU A 43 -0.71 0.45 -16.67
C GLU A 43 -1.05 -0.99 -17.12
N VAL A 44 -0.82 -1.96 -16.23
CA VAL A 44 -1.12 -3.38 -16.48
C VAL A 44 -2.25 -3.87 -15.57
N ASP A 45 -2.91 -4.95 -16.00
CA ASP A 45 -3.88 -5.63 -15.15
C ASP A 45 -3.20 -6.23 -13.91
N TYR A 46 -3.92 -6.17 -12.80
CA TYR A 46 -3.44 -6.65 -11.53
C TYR A 46 -3.30 -8.18 -11.54
N THR A 47 -2.13 -8.64 -11.09
CA THR A 47 -1.97 -10.02 -10.60
C THR A 47 -1.16 -9.99 -9.29
N PRO A 48 -1.40 -10.93 -8.36
CA PRO A 48 -0.59 -11.06 -7.15
C PRO A 48 0.91 -11.18 -7.46
N ALA A 49 1.27 -11.93 -8.52
CA ALA A 49 2.65 -12.12 -8.95
C ALA A 49 3.28 -10.80 -9.44
N THR A 50 2.55 -10.01 -10.23
CA THR A 50 3.05 -8.71 -10.73
C THR A 50 3.27 -7.75 -9.56
N LEU A 51 2.29 -7.64 -8.63
CA LEU A 51 2.44 -6.82 -7.43
C LEU A 51 3.68 -7.24 -6.63
N PHE A 52 3.86 -8.54 -6.42
CA PHE A 52 4.99 -9.09 -5.67
C PHE A 52 6.34 -8.76 -6.32
N GLN A 53 6.49 -8.86 -7.63
CA GLN A 53 7.74 -8.51 -8.31
C GLN A 53 8.04 -7.01 -8.20
N LEU A 54 7.03 -6.17 -8.38
CA LEU A 54 7.18 -4.72 -8.27
C LEU A 54 7.51 -4.28 -6.85
N ALA A 55 6.99 -4.98 -5.83
CA ALA A 55 7.27 -4.68 -4.42
C ALA A 55 8.73 -4.93 -4.00
N LYS A 56 9.53 -5.60 -4.84
CA LYS A 56 10.98 -5.73 -4.63
C LYS A 56 11.74 -4.44 -4.96
N MET A 57 11.13 -3.55 -5.72
CA MET A 57 11.69 -2.22 -5.99
C MET A 57 11.46 -1.31 -4.79
N ASP A 58 12.27 -0.25 -4.68
CA ASP A 58 12.00 0.83 -3.74
C ASP A 58 10.76 1.65 -4.13
N GLY A 59 10.30 2.51 -3.23
CA GLY A 59 9.20 3.43 -3.49
C GLY A 59 7.81 2.83 -3.28
N ALA A 60 6.82 3.43 -3.92
CA ALA A 60 5.41 3.07 -3.84
C ALA A 60 4.91 2.45 -5.15
N ILE A 61 3.89 1.62 -5.01
CA ILE A 61 3.12 1.04 -6.11
C ILE A 61 1.70 1.60 -6.03
N THR A 62 1.12 1.97 -7.17
CA THR A 62 -0.23 2.51 -7.22
C THR A 62 -1.15 1.53 -7.92
N LEU A 63 -2.31 1.28 -7.31
CA LEU A 63 -3.38 0.48 -7.87
C LEU A 63 -4.59 1.37 -8.15
N SER A 64 -5.39 1.01 -9.14
CA SER A 64 -6.69 1.64 -9.38
C SER A 64 -7.61 1.48 -8.16
N SER A 65 -8.61 2.37 -8.01
CA SER A 65 -9.54 2.38 -6.87
C SER A 65 -10.29 1.07 -6.63
N ASN A 66 -10.43 0.22 -7.65
CA ASN A 66 -11.04 -1.11 -7.56
C ASN A 66 -10.02 -2.26 -7.39
N GLY A 67 -8.72 -1.96 -7.38
CA GLY A 67 -7.63 -2.92 -7.23
C GLY A 67 -7.37 -3.81 -8.45
N THR A 68 -7.93 -3.49 -9.62
CA THR A 68 -7.83 -4.35 -10.82
C THR A 68 -6.66 -4.00 -11.74
N LYS A 69 -6.02 -2.83 -11.57
CA LYS A 69 -4.89 -2.40 -12.39
C LYS A 69 -3.76 -1.86 -11.54
N ILE A 70 -2.52 -2.07 -11.99
CA ILE A 70 -1.31 -1.45 -11.45
C ILE A 70 -0.97 -0.27 -12.35
N GLY A 71 -1.09 0.94 -11.82
CA GLY A 71 -0.84 2.17 -12.55
C GLY A 71 0.64 2.49 -12.65
N TRP A 72 1.28 2.64 -11.50
CA TRP A 72 2.68 3.03 -11.37
C TRP A 72 3.43 2.15 -10.36
N ALA A 73 4.74 2.08 -10.51
CA ALA A 73 5.64 1.50 -9.53
C ALA A 73 6.89 2.36 -9.35
N ASN A 74 7.64 2.11 -8.28
CA ASN A 74 8.86 2.84 -7.94
C ASN A 74 8.66 4.36 -7.79
N VAL A 75 7.43 4.78 -7.45
CA VAL A 75 7.10 6.19 -7.27
C VAL A 75 7.52 6.64 -5.88
N GLN A 76 8.13 7.80 -5.76
CA GLN A 76 8.27 8.47 -4.48
C GLN A 76 7.03 9.33 -4.21
N LEU A 77 6.20 8.94 -3.24
CA LEU A 77 5.04 9.74 -2.83
C LEU A 77 5.49 10.94 -1.99
N MET A 78 5.08 12.14 -2.41
CA MET A 78 5.41 13.42 -1.78
C MET A 78 4.15 14.12 -1.23
N PRO A 79 3.53 13.59 -0.15
CA PRO A 79 2.45 14.30 0.51
C PRO A 79 2.95 15.57 1.20
N ASP A 80 2.02 16.47 1.51
CA ASP A 80 2.31 17.72 2.22
C ASP A 80 3.05 17.42 3.54
N PRO A 81 4.28 17.96 3.72
CA PRO A 81 5.08 17.69 4.91
C PRO A 81 4.51 18.32 6.19
N THR A 82 3.58 19.29 6.07
CA THR A 82 2.93 19.95 7.20
C THR A 82 1.83 19.10 7.84
N ILE A 83 1.32 18.08 7.13
CA ILE A 83 0.35 17.14 7.68
C ILE A 83 0.98 16.37 8.83
N LEU A 84 0.35 16.46 10.00
CA LEU A 84 0.82 15.78 11.20
C LEU A 84 0.74 14.26 11.02
N SER A 85 1.80 13.57 11.42
CA SER A 85 1.88 12.13 11.46
C SER A 85 2.39 11.67 12.81
N LEU A 86 1.72 10.68 13.39
CA LEU A 86 2.11 10.05 14.66
C LEU A 86 2.97 8.79 14.43
N GLU A 87 3.13 8.37 13.18
CA GLU A 87 3.85 7.18 12.81
C GLU A 87 5.37 7.35 12.86
N THR A 88 6.07 6.23 13.10
CA THR A 88 7.53 6.16 13.05
C THR A 88 8.01 5.51 11.74
N GLY A 89 9.06 6.05 11.14
CA GLY A 89 9.62 5.55 9.88
C GLY A 89 9.01 6.22 8.65
N THR A 90 9.83 6.43 7.62
CA THR A 90 9.46 7.19 6.41
C THR A 90 8.22 6.61 5.73
N ARG A 91 8.16 5.29 5.55
CA ARG A 91 7.05 4.61 4.88
C ARG A 91 5.70 4.81 5.58
N HIS A 92 5.64 4.60 6.89
CA HIS A 92 4.41 4.73 7.66
C HIS A 92 3.97 6.19 7.76
N ARG A 93 4.90 7.13 7.92
CA ARG A 93 4.58 8.57 7.89
C ARG A 93 4.01 9.01 6.55
N THR A 94 4.62 8.56 5.45
CA THR A 94 4.10 8.83 4.10
C THR A 94 2.72 8.23 3.93
N ALA A 95 2.50 6.98 4.36
CA ALA A 95 1.20 6.33 4.27
C ALA A 95 0.10 7.09 5.01
N GLU A 96 0.36 7.48 6.26
CA GLU A 96 -0.60 8.26 7.06
C GLU A 96 -0.90 9.62 6.41
N ARG A 97 0.12 10.35 5.96
CA ARG A 97 -0.06 11.66 5.34
C ARG A 97 -0.83 11.60 4.03
N VAL A 98 -0.49 10.64 3.16
CA VAL A 98 -1.22 10.43 1.90
C VAL A 98 -2.69 10.14 2.21
N SER A 99 -2.99 9.24 3.15
CA SER A 99 -4.38 8.91 3.52
C SER A 99 -5.16 10.05 4.18
N LYS A 100 -4.49 11.11 4.68
CA LYS A 100 -5.12 12.33 5.23
C LYS A 100 -5.31 13.40 4.17
N GLN A 101 -4.47 13.40 3.14
CA GLN A 101 -4.50 14.39 2.07
C GLN A 101 -5.44 13.97 0.93
N THR A 102 -5.71 12.67 0.81
CA THR A 102 -6.50 12.08 -0.27
C THR A 102 -7.43 10.98 0.26
N ASP A 103 -8.39 10.58 -0.56
CA ASP A 103 -9.32 9.48 -0.25
C ASP A 103 -8.72 8.08 -0.53
N ALA A 104 -7.40 8.00 -0.79
CA ALA A 104 -6.75 6.75 -1.14
C ALA A 104 -6.53 5.85 0.08
N LEU A 105 -6.74 4.55 -0.12
CA LEU A 105 -6.32 3.53 0.82
C LEU A 105 -4.82 3.28 0.65
N VAL A 106 -4.05 3.49 1.71
CA VAL A 106 -2.60 3.27 1.69
C VAL A 106 -2.22 2.09 2.58
N ILE A 107 -1.50 1.13 2.02
CA ILE A 107 -1.03 -0.08 2.69
C ILE A 107 0.48 0.00 2.87
N ALA A 108 0.94 -0.04 4.12
CA ALA A 108 2.35 -0.12 4.46
C ALA A 108 2.68 -1.50 5.03
N VAL A 109 3.61 -2.20 4.37
CA VAL A 109 4.17 -3.47 4.84
C VAL A 109 5.53 -3.22 5.47
N SER A 110 5.68 -3.59 6.73
CA SER A 110 6.92 -3.46 7.48
C SER A 110 7.78 -4.72 7.34
N GLN A 111 8.93 -4.59 6.67
CA GLN A 111 9.90 -5.69 6.53
C GLN A 111 10.41 -6.20 7.89
N ALA A 112 10.68 -5.30 8.84
CA ALA A 112 11.28 -5.67 10.11
C ALA A 112 10.29 -6.36 11.07
N ARG A 113 8.99 -6.06 10.93
CA ARG A 113 7.96 -6.52 11.87
C ARG A 113 6.99 -7.53 11.26
N SER A 114 7.03 -7.74 9.94
CA SER A 114 6.03 -8.52 9.21
C SER A 114 4.58 -8.07 9.48
N VAL A 115 4.40 -6.78 9.79
CA VAL A 115 3.09 -6.16 10.06
C VAL A 115 2.60 -5.41 8.83
N VAL A 116 1.32 -5.60 8.52
CA VAL A 116 0.61 -4.83 7.49
C VAL A 116 -0.25 -3.77 8.19
N SER A 117 -0.01 -2.50 7.86
CA SER A 117 -0.80 -1.36 8.32
C SER A 117 -1.58 -0.77 7.16
N LEU A 118 -2.88 -0.58 7.36
CA LEU A 118 -3.77 0.12 6.44
C LEU A 118 -4.02 1.53 6.97
N TYR A 119 -4.01 2.52 6.07
CA TYR A 119 -4.32 3.90 6.37
C TYR A 119 -5.42 4.37 5.42
N LEU A 120 -6.50 4.92 5.97
CA LEU A 120 -7.63 5.47 5.23
C LEU A 120 -8.22 6.62 6.04
N ASP A 121 -8.37 7.79 5.43
CA ASP A 121 -8.90 8.99 6.10
C ASP A 121 -8.18 9.30 7.43
N GLY A 122 -6.85 9.14 7.42
CA GLY A 122 -6.00 9.28 8.61
C GLY A 122 -6.18 8.23 9.71
N ALA A 123 -7.15 7.33 9.60
CA ALA A 123 -7.32 6.20 10.51
C ALA A 123 -6.34 5.08 10.15
N LYS A 124 -5.81 4.40 11.17
CA LYS A 124 -4.89 3.27 11.03
C LYS A 124 -5.54 1.97 11.48
N TYR A 125 -5.45 0.94 10.65
CA TYR A 125 -5.85 -0.42 10.99
C TYR A 125 -4.67 -1.36 10.82
N ILE A 126 -4.40 -2.17 11.85
CA ILE A 126 -3.41 -3.24 11.75
C ILE A 126 -4.14 -4.47 11.27
N LEU A 127 -3.65 -5.03 10.17
CA LEU A 127 -4.29 -6.15 9.52
C LEU A 127 -3.79 -7.44 10.20
N GLU A 128 -4.72 -8.19 10.79
CA GLU A 128 -4.43 -9.41 11.55
C GLU A 128 -4.09 -10.60 10.63
N GLU A 129 -3.31 -11.53 11.15
CA GLU A 129 -3.01 -12.78 10.47
C GLU A 129 -4.28 -13.64 10.32
N ILE A 130 -4.39 -14.35 9.20
CA ILE A 130 -5.56 -15.17 8.84
C ILE A 130 -5.92 -16.18 9.96
N PRO A 131 -4.97 -16.90 10.60
CA PRO A 131 -5.32 -17.83 11.67
C PRO A 131 -5.97 -17.15 12.88
N VAL A 132 -5.58 -15.91 13.18
CA VAL A 132 -6.15 -15.12 14.29
C VAL A 132 -7.57 -14.68 13.98
N VAL A 133 -7.83 -14.28 12.74
CA VAL A 133 -9.17 -13.89 12.30
C VAL A 133 -10.13 -15.09 12.31
N LEU A 134 -9.68 -16.27 11.85
CA LEU A 134 -10.47 -17.50 11.84
C LEU A 134 -10.76 -18.05 13.24
N ALA A 135 -9.88 -17.82 14.22
CA ALA A 135 -10.09 -18.24 15.60
C ALA A 135 -11.10 -17.36 16.37
N LYS A 136 -11.42 -16.16 15.86
CA LYS A 136 -12.37 -15.21 16.45
C LYS A 136 -13.78 -15.29 15.83
N ALA A 137 -13.95 -16.06 14.76
CA ALA A 137 -15.22 -16.30 14.07
C ALA A 137 -15.94 -17.53 14.64
#